data_AF-A0A7X7VRD7-F1
#
_entry.id   AF-A0A7X7VRD7-F1
#
_cell.length_a   1.000
_cell.length_b   1.000
_cell.length_c   1.000
_cell.angle_alpha   90.00
_cell.angle_beta   90.00
_cell.angle_gamma   90.00
#
_symmetry.space_group_name_H-M   'P 1'
#
loop_
_entity.id
_entity.type
_entity.pdbx_description
1 polymer ?
#
loop_
_entity_poly.entity_id
_entity_poly.type
_entity_poly.pdbx_seq_one_letter_code
_entity_poly.pdbx_strand_id
1 'polypeptide(L)' 'MTVEVLGSSGKRLKLTSSYRARKLIQRGKAVIFSYRPVFTIQLTDREDEDRYREPLPAISRSK' A
#
# COMPACT_ATOMS: atom_id res chain seq x y z
N MET A 1 -8.08 -9.50 -5.99
CA MET A 1 -7.68 -8.39 -6.88
C MET A 1 -6.43 -7.73 -6.31
N THR A 2 -5.47 -7.45 -7.18
CA THR A 2 -4.18 -6.88 -6.81
C THR A 2 -4.19 -5.37 -7.07
N VAL A 3 -3.59 -4.61 -6.16
CA VAL A 3 -3.56 -3.13 -6.18
C VAL A 3 -2.12 -2.66 -6.15
N GLU A 4 -1.79 -1.67 -6.97
CA GLU A 4 -0.48 -1.05 -6.97
C GLU A 4 -0.33 -0.03 -5.86
N VAL A 5 0.83 -0.01 -5.21
CA VAL A 5 1.17 0.96 -4.18
C VAL A 5 2.36 1.79 -4.64
N LEU A 6 2.13 3.09 -4.77
CA LEU A 6 3.17 4.09 -4.88
C LEU A 6 3.49 4.62 -3.48
N GLY A 7 4.75 4.96 -3.26
CA GLY A 7 5.13 5.76 -2.10
C GLY A 7 4.66 7.21 -2.24
N SER A 8 4.64 7.96 -1.13
CA SER A 8 4.56 9.42 -1.09
C SER A 8 5.37 10.14 -2.18
N SER A 9 6.53 9.62 -2.57
CA SER A 9 7.38 10.17 -3.63
C SER A 9 6.95 9.80 -5.06
N GLY A 10 5.88 9.03 -5.24
CA GLY A 10 5.43 8.52 -6.53
C GLY A 10 6.20 7.29 -7.02
N LYS A 11 7.22 6.82 -6.28
CA LYS A 11 7.96 5.61 -6.62
C LYS A 11 7.14 4.35 -6.36
N ARG A 12 7.17 3.40 -7.28
CA ARG A 12 6.47 2.11 -7.12
C ARG A 12 7.14 1.28 -6.03
N LEU A 13 6.37 0.86 -5.04
CA LEU A 13 6.87 0.06 -3.92
C LEU A 13 6.55 -1.41 -4.12
N LYS A 14 5.26 -1.76 -4.04
CA LYS A 14 4.81 -3.15 -4.12
C LYS A 14 3.36 -3.25 -4.57
N LEU A 15 2.96 -4.46 -4.94
CA LEU A 15 1.57 -4.88 -5.05
C LEU A 15 1.00 -5.28 -3.68
N THR A 16 -0.26 -4.92 -3.43
CA THR A 16 -1.01 -5.29 -2.22
C THR A 16 -2.39 -5.83 -2.55
N SER A 17 -3.07 -6.40 -1.56
CA SER A 17 -4.47 -6.83 -1.73
C SER A 17 -5.42 -5.63 -1.64
N SER A 18 -6.54 -5.71 -2.36
CA SER A 18 -7.62 -4.70 -2.29
C SER A 18 -8.11 -4.44 -0.85
N TYR A 19 -8.11 -5.47 0.01
CA TYR A 19 -8.46 -5.34 1.41
C TYR A 19 -7.51 -4.42 2.18
N ARG A 20 -6.19 -4.60 2.01
CA ARG A 20 -5.19 -3.75 2.67
C ARG A 20 -5.24 -2.33 2.10
N ALA A 21 -5.38 -2.19 0.79
CA ALA A 21 -5.53 -0.88 0.13
C ALA A 21 -6.72 -0.10 0.69
N ARG A 22 -7.89 -0.74 0.83
CA ARG A 22 -9.08 -0.13 1.43
C ARG A 22 -8.82 0.31 2.87
N LYS A 23 -8.16 -0.52 3.69
CA LYS A 23 -7.81 -0.15 5.07
C LYS A 23 -6.87 1.05 5.16
N LEU A 24 -5.93 1.19 4.23
CA LEU A 24 -5.05 2.36 4.19
C LEU A 24 -5.83 3.63 3.88
N ILE A 25 -6.70 3.59 2.86
CA ILE A 25 -7.54 4.73 2.49
C ILE A 25 -8.46 5.12 3.65
N GLN A 26 -9.12 4.15 4.28
CA GLN A 26 -10.01 4.40 5.43
C GLN A 26 -9.28 4.99 6.64
N ARG A 27 -7.99 4.68 6.81
CA ARG A 27 -7.14 5.22 7.88
C ARG A 27 -6.48 6.55 7.51
N GLY A 28 -6.72 7.08 6.31
CA GLY A 28 -6.08 8.31 5.82
C GLY A 28 -4.59 8.17 5.48
N LYS A 29 -4.08 6.93 5.38
CA LYS A 29 -2.67 6.63 5.10
C LYS A 29 -2.35 6.52 3.60
N ALA A 30 -3.38 6.51 2.77
CA ALA A 30 -3.23 6.44 1.33
C ALA A 30 -4.36 7.16 0.61
N VAL A 31 -4.07 7.66 -0.58
CA VAL A 31 -5.04 8.25 -1.51
C VAL A 31 -5.13 7.41 -2.78
N ILE A 32 -6.25 7.54 -3.49
CA ILE A 32 -6.40 6.91 -4.81
C ILE A 32 -5.59 7.72 -5.82
N PHE A 33 -4.63 7.07 -6.47
CA PHE A 33 -3.77 7.69 -7.47
C PHE A 33 -4.34 7.50 -8.89
N SER A 34 -4.76 6.27 -9.21
CA SER A 34 -5.36 5.97 -10.51
C SER A 34 -6.34 4.81 -10.43
N TYR A 35 -7.37 4.85 -11.28
CA TYR A 35 -8.37 3.78 -11.40
C TYR A 35 -8.06 2.79 -12.53
N ARG A 36 -7.34 3.21 -13.59
CA ARG A 36 -7.09 2.40 -14.80
C ARG A 36 -5.70 2.69 -15.40
N PRO A 37 -5.06 1.70 -16.07
CA PRO A 37 -5.52 0.32 -16.29
C PRO A 37 -5.44 -0.55 -15.04
N VAL A 38 -4.63 -0.16 -14.05
CA VAL A 38 -4.49 -0.84 -12.76
C VAL A 38 -4.88 0.11 -11.64
N PHE A 39 -5.73 -0.36 -10.72
CA PHE A 39 -6.09 0.41 -9.54
C PHE A 39 -4.84 0.63 -8.68
N THR A 40 -4.51 1.89 -8.46
CA THR A 40 -3.26 2.33 -7.84
C THR A 40 -3.57 3.28 -6.69
N ILE A 41 -2.94 3.03 -5.55
CA ILE A 41 -2.99 3.91 -4.38
C ILE A 41 -1.60 4.50 -4.12
N GLN A 42 -1.56 5.70 -3.55
CA GLN A 42 -0.32 6.36 -3.15
C GLN A 42 -0.34 6.57 -1.65
N LEU A 43 0.73 6.17 -0.96
CA LEU A 43 0.90 6.41 0.47
C LEU A 43 1.11 7.90 0.73
N THR A 44 0.59 8.40 1.85
CA THR A 44 0.71 9.82 2.23
C THR A 44 1.97 10.10 3.04
N ASP A 45 2.40 9.15 3.86
CA ASP A 45 3.53 9.30 4.78
C ASP A 45 4.74 8.45 4.40
N ARG A 46 5.93 8.99 4.68
CA ARG A 46 7.22 8.31 4.46
C ARG A 46 7.43 7.09 5.37
N GLU A 47 6.93 7.13 6.61
CA GLU A 47 7.06 5.99 7.53
C GLU A 47 6.28 4.76 7.03
N ASP A 48 5.13 4.97 6.39
CA ASP A 48 4.42 3.89 5.74
C ASP A 48 5.20 3.40 4.50
N GLU A 49 5.90 4.27 3.74
CA GLU A 49 6.75 3.81 2.62
C GLU A 49 7.80 2.79 3.06
N ASP A 50 8.53 3.07 4.15
CA ASP A 50 9.60 2.18 4.63
C ASP A 50 9.05 0.80 5.05
N ARG A 51 7.87 0.78 5.68
CA ARG A 51 7.16 -0.47 6.00
C ARG A 51 6.74 -1.29 4.77
N TYR A 52 6.49 -0.62 3.65
CA TYR A 52 6.18 -1.27 2.37
C TYR A 52 7.44 -1.61 1.55
N ARG A 53 8.58 -1.04 1.92
CA ARG A 53 9.90 -1.30 1.35
C ARG A 53 10.56 -2.52 1.97
N GLU A 54 10.37 -2.72 3.27
CA GLU A 54 10.78 -3.94 3.95
C GLU A 54 9.90 -5.14 3.55
N PRO A 55 10.46 -6.36 3.49
CA PRO A 55 9.64 -7.56 3.33
C PRO A 55 8.59 -7.57 4.44
N LEU A 56 7.32 -7.84 4.05
CA LEU A 56 6.22 -7.91 5.01
C LEU A 56 6.67 -8.72 6.23
N PRO A 57 6.50 -8.22 7.47
CA PRO A 57 6.87 -8.99 8.64
C PRO A 57 6.21 -10.35 8.51
N ALA A 58 7.02 -11.40 8.63
CA ALA A 58 6.54 -12.78 8.63
C ALA A 58 5.36 -12.81 9.61
N ILE A 59 4.20 -13.21 9.13
CA ILE A 59 3.02 -13.34 9.98
C ILE A 59 3.44 -14.33 11.06
N SER A 60 3.74 -13.84 12.27
CA SER A 60 3.88 -14.71 13.43
C SER A 60 2.50 -15.31 13.62
N ARG A 61 2.34 -16.54 13.14
CA ARG A 61 1.19 -17.37 13.50
C ARG A 61 1.38 -17.68 14.98
N SER A 62 0.80 -16.85 15.85
CA SER A 62 0.55 -17.28 17.22
C SER A 62 -0.62 -18.25 17.18
N LYS A 63 -0.32 -19.55 17.27
CA LYS A 63 -1.17 -20.52 17.95
C LYS A 63 -0.31 -21.63 18.52
#